data_AF-A0AAT9LEC4-F1
#
_entry.id   AF-A0AAT9LEC4-F1
#
_cell.length_a   1.000
_cell.length_b   1.000
_cell.length_c   1.000
_cell.angle_alpha   90.00
_cell.angle_beta   90.00
_cell.angle_gamma   90.00
#
_symmetry.space_group_name_H-M   'P 1'
#
loop_
_entity.id
_entity.type
_entity.pdbx_description
1 polymer ?
#
loop_
_entity_poly.entity_id
_entity_poly.type
_entity_poly.pdbx_seq_one_letter_code
_entity_poly.pdbx_strand_id
1 'polypeptide(L)'
;MNPTERLRLLKNSGVITQEVENILQLLLVWLSDRGIPIDGENGQMFITHLAMAVQRARSCEAVEGLPEEILRQVEASPHYPLARQFMSFMDSLGVNLPDSEKGYVMAHICSLLEELH
;
A
#
# COMPACT_ATOMS: atom_id res chain seq x y z
N MET A 1 -5.42 -14.16 -9.36
CA MET A 1 -5.49 -14.36 -7.89
C MET A 1 -6.19 -13.16 -7.33
N ASN A 2 -7.17 -13.32 -6.45
CA ASN A 2 -7.83 -12.16 -5.84
C ASN A 2 -6.97 -11.55 -4.71
N PRO A 3 -7.22 -10.31 -4.28
CA PRO A 3 -6.43 -9.65 -3.24
C PRO A 3 -6.29 -10.44 -1.94
N THR A 4 -7.38 -11.06 -1.50
CA THR A 4 -7.43 -11.84 -0.25
C THR A 4 -6.59 -13.11 -0.34
N GLU A 5 -6.59 -13.80 -1.49
CA GLU A 5 -5.73 -14.96 -1.75
C GLU A 5 -4.26 -14.59 -1.70
N ARG A 6 -3.89 -13.42 -2.23
CA ARG A 6 -2.51 -12.92 -2.19
C ARG A 6 -2.04 -12.68 -0.76
N LEU A 7 -2.87 -12.06 0.08
CA LEU A 7 -2.56 -11.86 1.50
C LEU A 7 -2.37 -13.19 2.24
N ARG A 8 -3.28 -14.15 2.03
CA ARG A 8 -3.16 -15.48 2.63
C ARG A 8 -1.87 -16.19 2.20
N LEU A 9 -1.48 -16.06 0.93
CA LEU A 9 -0.23 -16.62 0.44
C LEU A 9 0.97 -16.01 1.18
N LEU A 10 1.05 -14.68 1.29
CA LEU A 10 2.14 -13.99 1.97
C LEU A 10 2.22 -14.35 3.46
N LYS A 11 1.07 -14.53 4.12
CA LYS A 11 1.01 -14.97 5.51
C LYS A 11 1.43 -16.43 5.66
N ASN A 12 0.95 -17.32 4.78
CA ASN A 12 1.31 -18.74 4.80
C ASN A 12 2.78 -19.00 4.46
N SER A 13 3.42 -18.13 3.67
CA SER A 13 4.86 -18.20 3.38
C SER A 13 5.72 -17.54 4.46
N GLY A 14 5.13 -16.97 5.51
CA GLY A 14 5.85 -16.31 6.61
C GLY A 14 6.40 -14.94 6.25
N VAL A 15 5.99 -14.34 5.13
CA VAL A 15 6.39 -12.97 4.73
C VAL A 15 5.72 -11.94 5.62
N ILE A 16 4.49 -12.19 6.05
CA ILE A 16 3.76 -11.33 6.99
C ILE A 16 3.18 -12.11 8.16
N THR A 17 2.99 -11.44 9.30
CA THR A 17 2.28 -12.01 10.45
C THR A 17 0.75 -11.98 10.26
N GLN A 18 0.03 -12.73 11.10
CA GLN A 18 -1.45 -12.69 11.15
C GLN A 18 -1.97 -11.29 11.49
N GLU A 19 -1.26 -10.55 12.35
CA GLU A 19 -1.65 -9.19 12.71
C GLU A 19 -1.55 -8.24 11.51
N VAL A 20 -0.47 -8.37 10.73
CA VAL A 20 -0.30 -7.61 9.48
C VAL A 20 -1.39 -7.98 8.47
N GLU A 21 -1.72 -9.27 8.31
CA GLU A 21 -2.83 -9.69 7.45
C GLU A 21 -4.16 -9.02 7.84
N ASN A 22 -4.50 -8.99 9.14
CA ASN A 22 -5.75 -8.40 9.62
C ASN A 22 -5.83 -6.89 9.30
N ILE A 23 -4.73 -6.16 9.47
CA ILE A 23 -4.65 -4.74 9.11
C ILE A 23 -4.82 -4.56 7.60
N LEU A 24 -4.12 -5.36 6.79
CA LEU A 24 -4.21 -5.26 5.34
C LEU A 24 -5.63 -5.53 4.85
N GLN A 25 -6.37 -6.46 5.46
CA GLN A 25 -7.78 -6.68 5.12
C GLN A 25 -8.63 -5.41 5.29
N LEU A 26 -8.42 -4.63 6.36
CA LEU A 26 -9.12 -3.35 6.56
C LEU A 26 -8.74 -2.32 5.49
N LEU A 27 -7.46 -2.28 5.10
CA LEU A 27 -6.98 -1.42 4.02
C LEU A 27 -7.57 -1.81 2.66
N LEU A 28 -7.68 -3.10 2.36
CA LEU A 28 -8.30 -3.59 1.12
C LEU A 28 -9.78 -3.28 1.05
N VAL A 29 -10.51 -3.39 2.17
CA VAL A 29 -11.91 -2.98 2.26
C VAL A 29 -12.05 -1.49 1.96
N TRP A 30 -11.19 -0.64 2.55
CA TRP A 30 -11.22 0.80 2.30
C TRP A 30 -11.03 1.17 0.82
N LEU A 31 -10.16 0.44 0.12
CA LEU A 31 -9.90 0.61 -1.32
C LEU A 31 -11.10 0.14 -2.15
N SER A 32 -11.67 -1.02 -1.81
CA SER A 32 -12.83 -1.59 -2.49
C SER A 32 -14.06 -0.70 -2.34
N ASP A 33 -14.32 -0.16 -1.15
CA ASP A 33 -15.43 0.77 -0.86
C ASP A 33 -15.34 2.06 -1.69
N ARG A 34 -14.15 2.39 -2.21
CA ARG A 34 -13.88 3.56 -3.07
C ARG A 34 -13.77 3.21 -4.55
N GLY A 35 -13.99 1.95 -4.92
CA GLY A 35 -13.92 1.48 -6.30
C GLY A 35 -12.51 1.45 -6.88
N ILE A 36 -11.47 1.38 -6.03
CA ILE A 36 -10.08 1.33 -6.49
C ILE A 36 -9.78 -0.09 -6.96
N PRO A 37 -9.36 -0.29 -8.23
CA PRO A 37 -9.15 -1.63 -8.78
C PRO A 37 -7.89 -2.25 -8.19
N ILE A 38 -8.03 -3.42 -7.55
CA ILE A 38 -6.90 -4.13 -6.92
C ILE A 38 -6.78 -5.60 -7.39
N ASP A 39 -7.61 -6.00 -8.35
CA ASP A 39 -7.67 -7.39 -8.85
C ASP A 39 -6.68 -7.67 -10.00
N GLY A 40 -6.14 -6.61 -10.62
CA GLY A 40 -5.16 -6.69 -11.72
C GLY A 40 -3.71 -6.85 -11.27
N GLU A 41 -2.78 -6.90 -12.23
CA GLU A 41 -1.34 -7.05 -11.95
C GLU A 41 -0.78 -5.94 -11.07
N ASN A 42 -1.18 -4.69 -11.33
CA ASN A 42 -0.78 -3.54 -10.52
C ASN A 42 -1.36 -3.63 -9.09
N GLY A 43 -2.58 -4.16 -8.95
CA GLY A 43 -3.18 -4.46 -7.65
C GLY A 43 -2.37 -5.52 -6.88
N GLN A 44 -1.98 -6.61 -7.54
CA GLN A 44 -1.15 -7.66 -6.93
C GLN A 44 0.23 -7.14 -6.51
N MET A 45 0.85 -6.28 -7.32
CA MET A 45 2.11 -5.62 -7.00
C MET A 45 1.95 -4.71 -5.77
N PHE A 46 0.93 -3.87 -5.77
CA PHE A 46 0.63 -2.98 -4.66
C PHE A 46 0.36 -3.74 -3.36
N ILE A 47 -0.47 -4.80 -3.39
CA ILE A 47 -0.78 -5.62 -2.21
C ILE A 47 0.49 -6.23 -1.64
N THR A 48 1.37 -6.72 -2.51
CA THR A 48 2.66 -7.30 -2.10
C THR A 48 3.55 -6.24 -1.46
N HIS A 49 3.69 -5.08 -2.10
CA HIS A 49 4.49 -3.98 -1.57
C HIS A 49 3.96 -3.50 -0.21
N LEU A 50 2.65 -3.23 -0.13
CA LEU A 50 1.98 -2.78 1.08
C LEU A 50 2.18 -3.78 2.22
N ALA A 51 2.00 -5.07 1.95
CA ALA A 51 2.21 -6.12 2.94
C ALA A 51 3.63 -6.10 3.53
N MET A 52 4.62 -5.99 2.66
CA MET A 52 6.02 -5.93 3.07
C MET A 52 6.36 -4.62 3.79
N ALA A 53 5.84 -3.47 3.33
CA ALA A 53 6.04 -2.17 3.96
C ALA A 53 5.49 -2.14 5.40
N VAL A 54 4.28 -2.68 5.60
CA VAL A 54 3.65 -2.76 6.93
C VAL A 54 4.42 -3.73 7.84
N GLN A 55 4.90 -4.86 7.30
CA GLN A 55 5.73 -5.80 8.06
C GLN A 55 7.06 -5.16 8.49
N ARG A 56 7.76 -4.46 7.57
CA ARG A 56 9.03 -3.79 7.86
C ARG A 56 8.89 -2.67 8.87
N ALA A 57 7.84 -1.85 8.75
CA ALA A 57 7.55 -0.77 9.71
C ALA A 57 7.40 -1.31 11.14
N ARG A 58 6.89 -2.53 11.29
CA ARG A 58 6.77 -3.22 12.59
C ARG A 58 8.06 -3.89 13.05
N SER A 59 8.90 -4.34 12.12
CA SER A 59 10.22 -4.92 12.40
C SER A 59 11.33 -3.86 12.59
N CYS A 60 11.03 -2.57 12.45
CA CYS A 60 12.01 -1.47 12.45
C CYS A 60 13.11 -1.62 11.38
N GLU A 61 12.77 -2.20 10.23
CA GLU A 61 13.70 -2.35 9.11
C GLU A 61 13.78 -1.06 8.28
N ALA A 62 15.00 -0.63 7.95
CA ALA A 62 15.23 0.56 7.14
C ALA A 62 15.18 0.21 5.64
N VAL A 63 14.53 1.09 4.86
CA VAL A 63 14.46 1.02 3.40
C VAL A 63 14.81 2.40 2.83
N GLU A 64 15.56 2.41 1.73
CA GLU A 64 15.86 3.63 1.00
C GLU A 64 14.60 4.18 0.34
N GLY A 65 14.38 5.50 0.46
CA GLY A 65 13.21 6.15 -0.12
C GLY A 65 13.33 6.36 -1.62
N LEU A 66 12.21 6.71 -2.24
CA LEU A 66 12.22 7.17 -3.62
C LEU A 66 13.09 8.44 -3.79
N PRO A 67 13.79 8.58 -4.94
CA PRO A 67 14.44 9.83 -5.30
C PRO A 67 13.46 11.01 -5.27
N GLU A 68 13.95 12.19 -4.88
CA GLU A 68 13.13 13.40 -4.74
C GLU A 68 12.37 13.76 -6.03
N GLU A 69 12.96 13.52 -7.20
CA GLU A 69 12.31 13.74 -8.48
C GLU A 69 11.03 12.89 -8.65
N ILE A 70 11.06 11.63 -8.20
CA ILE A 70 9.91 10.74 -8.27
C ILE A 70 8.86 11.18 -7.24
N LEU A 71 9.26 11.58 -6.03
CA LEU A 71 8.34 12.10 -5.04
C LEU A 71 7.56 13.32 -5.55
N ARG A 72 8.24 14.25 -6.22
CA ARG A 72 7.59 15.42 -6.83
C ARG A 72 6.59 15.03 -7.92
N GLN A 73 6.85 13.98 -8.69
CA GLN A 73 5.89 13.45 -9.68
C GLN A 73 4.64 12.88 -8.99
N VAL A 74 4.83 12.12 -7.90
CA VAL A 74 3.72 11.59 -7.10
C VAL A 74 2.87 12.71 -6.52
N GLU A 75 3.50 13.76 -5.98
CA GLU A 75 2.83 14.95 -5.44
C GLU A 75 2.06 15.75 -6.49
N ALA A 76 2.55 15.76 -7.73
CA ALA A 76 1.89 16.42 -8.86
C ALA A 76 0.73 15.61 -9.46
N SER A 77 0.58 14.34 -9.09
CA SER A 77 -0.50 13.50 -9.60
C SER A 77 -1.87 14.05 -9.18
N PRO A 78 -2.88 14.09 -10.08
CA PRO A 78 -4.25 14.47 -9.70
C PRO A 78 -4.86 13.52 -8.66
N HIS A 79 -4.28 12.32 -8.50
CA HIS A 79 -4.70 11.30 -7.55
C HIS A 79 -4.04 11.42 -6.16
N TYR A 80 -3.07 12.33 -6.00
CA TYR A 80 -2.36 12.54 -4.74
C TYR A 80 -3.28 12.79 -3.53
N PRO A 81 -4.38 13.56 -3.62
CA PRO A 81 -5.29 13.74 -2.49
C PRO A 81 -5.90 12.43 -1.97
N LEU A 82 -6.21 11.48 -2.86
CA LEU A 82 -6.77 10.19 -2.47
C LEU A 82 -5.70 9.27 -1.88
N ALA A 83 -4.48 9.30 -2.43
CA ALA A 83 -3.31 8.62 -1.83
C ALA A 83 -3.03 9.13 -0.40
N ARG A 84 -3.17 10.44 -0.16
CA ARG A 84 -3.04 11.04 1.17
C ARG A 84 -4.13 10.60 2.13
N GLN A 85 -5.38 10.46 1.67
CA GLN A 85 -6.46 9.89 2.48
C GLN A 85 -6.18 8.44 2.87
N PHE A 86 -5.64 7.64 1.94
CA PHE A 86 -5.23 6.27 2.24
C PHE A 86 -4.15 6.24 3.32
N MET A 87 -3.12 7.09 3.22
CA MET A 87 -2.09 7.23 4.25
C MET A 87 -2.68 7.62 5.62
N SER A 88 -3.59 8.59 5.67
CA SER A 88 -4.26 8.97 6.93
C SER A 88 -5.11 7.83 7.51
N PHE A 89 -5.72 7.00 6.67
CA PHE A 89 -6.43 5.82 7.13
C PHE A 89 -5.48 4.78 7.71
N MET A 90 -4.32 4.54 7.07
CA MET A 90 -3.27 3.68 7.62
C MET A 90 -2.80 4.16 9.01
N ASP A 91 -2.53 5.47 9.15
CA ASP A 91 -2.11 6.06 10.43
C ASP A 91 -3.19 5.85 11.51
N SER A 92 -4.48 5.96 11.15
CA SER A 92 -5.61 5.73 12.07
C SER A 92 -5.71 4.27 12.57
N LEU A 93 -5.15 3.32 11.81
CA LEU A 93 -5.03 1.90 12.20
C LEU A 93 -3.74 1.60 12.98
N GLY A 94 -2.96 2.64 13.33
CA GLY A 94 -1.68 2.50 14.02
C GLY A 94 -0.52 2.07 13.11
N VAL A 95 -0.69 2.17 11.79
CA VAL A 95 0.35 1.82 10.80
C VAL A 95 1.12 3.08 10.43
N ASN A 96 2.17 3.38 11.20
CA ASN A 96 3.06 4.49 10.92
C ASN A 96 4.21 4.01 10.02
N LEU A 97 4.07 4.21 8.71
CA LEU A 97 5.17 3.90 7.79
C LEU A 97 6.31 4.94 7.93
N PRO A 98 7.58 4.53 7.75
CA PRO A 98 8.66 5.50 7.59
C PRO A 98 8.47 6.28 6.29
N ASP A 99 8.99 7.51 6.22
CA ASP A 99 8.81 8.38 5.05
C ASP A 99 9.33 7.75 3.75
N SER A 100 10.36 6.92 3.85
CA SER A 100 10.89 6.16 2.71
C SER A 100 9.86 5.21 2.09
N GLU A 101 8.97 4.63 2.88
CA GLU A 101 7.91 3.71 2.42
C GLU A 101 6.65 4.48 1.97
N LYS A 102 6.34 5.62 2.61
CA LYS A 102 5.18 6.44 2.24
C LYS A 102 5.21 6.82 0.76
N GLY A 103 6.38 7.19 0.25
CA GLY A 103 6.58 7.52 -1.16
C GLY A 103 6.12 6.40 -2.09
N TYR A 104 6.56 5.16 -1.84
CA TYR A 104 6.20 4.00 -2.65
C TYR A 104 4.71 3.66 -2.57
N VAL A 105 4.12 3.71 -1.37
CA VAL A 105 2.69 3.44 -1.19
C VAL A 105 1.85 4.47 -1.93
N MET A 106 2.18 5.75 -1.83
CA MET A 106 1.48 6.81 -2.55
C MET A 106 1.64 6.67 -4.07
N ALA A 107 2.86 6.34 -4.54
CA ALA A 107 3.11 6.10 -5.96
C ALA A 107 2.23 4.98 -6.52
N HIS A 108 2.16 3.84 -5.83
CA HIS A 108 1.29 2.74 -6.26
C HIS A 108 -0.19 3.12 -6.26
N ILE A 109 -0.68 3.84 -5.26
CA ILE A 109 -2.08 4.29 -5.25
C ILE A 109 -2.36 5.21 -6.45
N CYS A 110 -1.47 6.17 -6.73
CA CYS A 110 -1.61 7.02 -7.91
C CYS A 110 -1.64 6.21 -9.20
N SER A 111 -0.75 5.22 -9.36
CA SER A 111 -0.74 4.34 -10.53
C SER A 111 -2.01 3.49 -10.67
N LEU A 112 -2.54 2.92 -9.58
CA LEU A 112 -3.81 2.17 -9.59
C LEU A 112 -5.00 3.04 -10.02
N LEU A 113 -4.95 4.33 -9.68
CA LEU A 113 -6.01 5.27 -10.00
C LEU A 113 -5.88 5.83 -11.43
N GLU A 114 -4.68 5.87 -11.99
CA GLU A 114 -4.45 6.22 -13.39
C GLU A 114 -5.05 5.17 -14.35
N GLU A 115 -5.08 3.89 -13.95
CA GLU A 115 -5.69 2.80 -14.73
C GLU A 115 -7.23 2.89 -14.86
N LEU A 116 -7.89 3.79 -14.10
CA LEU A 116 -9.33 4.00 -14.18
C LEU A 116 -9.76 4.89 -15.37
N HIS A 117 -8.81 5.44 -16.12
CA HIS A 117 -9.02 6.34 -17.26
C HIS A 117 -8.50 5.76 -18.57
#